data_AF-A0A1M5PZR2-F1
#
_entry.id   AF-A0A1M5PZR2-F1
#
_cell.length_a   1.000
_cell.length_b   1.000
_cell.length_c   1.000
_cell.angle_alpha   90.00
_cell.angle_beta   90.00
_cell.angle_gamma   90.00
#
_symmetry.space_group_name_H-M   'P 1'
#
loop_
_entity.id
_entity.type
_entity.pdbx_description
1 polymer ?
#
loop_
_entity_poly.entity_id
_entity_poly.type
_entity_poly.pdbx_seq_one_letter_code
_entity_poly.pdbx_strand_id
1 'polypeptide(L)'
;MKNIKFGFFLKSLSLYEIVLLSLFLLIEILVYYLEFNRIHLEIIKIIGSIIVVALWWIPISTPLSEKFRNIYFSLFWLVICTLWVIIQKDHVTSILPLLAFVFVQIIRFVFKWIYKTEPIPLLVSKSPHHRYSKIENRKSNQNDFIYSLVVFLVGSFLSIVISLD
;
A
#
# COMPACT_ATOMS: atom_id res chain seq x y z
N MET A 1 6.61 -16.62 14.92
CA MET A 1 6.77 -15.31 14.26
C MET A 1 7.71 -14.50 15.14
N LYS A 2 8.89 -14.10 14.63
CA LYS A 2 9.84 -13.33 15.44
C LYS A 2 9.45 -11.85 15.35
N ASN A 3 8.94 -11.29 16.45
CA ASN A 3 8.61 -9.88 16.54
C ASN A 3 9.90 -9.06 16.69
N ILE A 4 9.99 -7.99 15.91
CA ILE A 4 11.06 -7.00 15.97
C ILE A 4 10.51 -5.75 16.66
N LYS A 5 11.40 -4.89 17.17
CA LYS A 5 11.03 -3.56 17.67
C LYS A 5 10.13 -2.83 16.66
N PHE A 6 9.26 -1.97 17.17
CA PHE A 6 8.30 -1.17 16.39
C PHE A 6 7.14 -1.92 15.71
N GLY A 7 6.96 -3.23 15.94
CA GLY A 7 5.75 -3.94 15.45
C GLY A 7 5.87 -4.66 14.13
N PHE A 8 7.08 -4.65 13.58
CA PHE A 8 7.43 -5.50 12.45
C PHE A 8 7.65 -6.94 12.89
N PHE A 9 7.49 -7.86 11.96
CA PHE A 9 7.80 -9.26 12.15
C PHE A 9 8.55 -9.86 10.96
N LEU A 10 9.33 -10.90 11.25
CA LEU A 10 9.91 -11.79 10.24
C LEU A 10 9.03 -13.01 10.07
N LYS A 11 8.44 -13.12 8.88
CA LYS A 11 7.66 -14.28 8.43
C LYS A 11 7.89 -14.45 6.93
N SER A 12 8.07 -15.67 6.45
CA SER A 12 8.14 -15.92 5.01
C SER A 12 6.87 -15.39 4.31
N LEU A 13 7.07 -14.86 3.10
CA LEU A 13 5.96 -14.47 2.25
C LEU A 13 5.16 -15.70 1.85
N SER A 14 3.83 -15.60 1.91
CA SER A 14 2.93 -16.59 1.34
C SER A 14 3.01 -16.58 -0.19
N LEU A 15 2.65 -17.69 -0.83
CA LEU A 15 2.66 -17.79 -2.29
C LEU A 15 1.86 -16.67 -2.96
N TYR A 16 0.68 -16.34 -2.42
CA TYR A 16 -0.13 -15.22 -2.92
C TYR A 16 0.61 -13.88 -2.84
N GLU A 17 1.31 -13.60 -1.73
CA GLU A 17 2.08 -12.35 -1.59
C GLU A 17 3.23 -12.30 -2.59
N ILE A 18 3.93 -13.41 -2.80
CA ILE A 18 5.01 -13.51 -3.79
C ILE A 18 4.45 -13.26 -5.20
N VAL A 19 3.38 -13.94 -5.58
CA VAL A 19 2.75 -13.79 -6.90
C VAL A 19 2.28 -12.34 -7.10
N LEU A 20 1.64 -11.73 -6.11
CA LEU A 20 1.18 -10.34 -6.17
C LEU A 20 2.34 -9.36 -6.38
N LEU A 21 3.40 -9.46 -5.56
CA LEU A 21 4.56 -8.58 -5.64
C LEU A 21 5.32 -8.77 -6.96
N SER A 22 5.52 -10.01 -7.39
CA SER A 22 6.15 -10.33 -8.68
C SER A 22 5.34 -9.81 -9.86
N LEU A 23 4.01 -9.82 -9.77
CA LEU A 23 3.13 -9.29 -10.81
C LEU A 23 3.30 -7.78 -10.96
N PHE A 24 3.27 -7.02 -9.86
CA PHE A 24 3.53 -5.58 -9.89
C PHE A 24 4.89 -5.26 -10.50
N LEU A 25 5.94 -5.96 -10.05
CA LEU A 25 7.30 -5.76 -10.56
C LEU A 25 7.41 -6.07 -12.07
N LEU A 26 6.81 -7.17 -12.53
CA LEU A 26 6.83 -7.54 -13.94
C LEU A 26 6.10 -6.51 -14.80
N ILE A 27 4.97 -6.00 -14.33
CA ILE A 27 4.22 -4.97 -15.03
C ILE A 27 5.04 -3.68 -15.12
N GLU A 28 5.71 -3.25 -14.05
CA GLU A 28 6.58 -2.07 -14.08
C GLU A 28 7.75 -2.23 -15.06
N ILE A 29 8.40 -3.39 -15.07
CA ILE A 29 9.48 -3.69 -16.03
C ILE A 29 8.94 -3.65 -17.46
N LEU A 30 7.73 -4.16 -17.70
CA LEU A 30 7.10 -4.11 -19.02
C LEU A 30 6.81 -2.66 -19.44
N VAL A 31 6.26 -1.85 -18.54
CA VAL A 31 6.00 -0.42 -18.79
C VAL A 31 7.31 0.31 -19.11
N TYR A 32 8.36 0.09 -18.33
CA TYR A 32 9.69 0.65 -18.58
C TYR A 32 10.23 0.25 -19.95
N TYR A 33 10.15 -1.04 -20.30
CA TYR A 33 10.60 -1.55 -21.58
C TYR A 33 9.85 -0.92 -22.77
N LEU A 34 8.53 -0.80 -22.66
CA LEU A 34 7.70 -0.20 -23.71
C LEU A 34 7.99 1.30 -23.86
N GLU A 35 8.15 2.03 -22.76
CA GLU A 35 8.47 3.47 -22.74
C GLU A 35 9.85 3.72 -23.35
N PHE A 36 10.85 2.90 -23.01
CA PHE A 36 12.20 2.99 -23.56
C PHE A 36 12.22 2.83 -25.08
N ASN A 37 11.46 1.87 -25.61
CA ASN A 37 11.37 1.61 -27.05
C ASN A 37 10.35 2.51 -27.78
N ARG A 38 9.62 3.37 -27.05
CA ARG A 38 8.54 4.23 -27.57
C ARG A 38 7.43 3.46 -28.31
N ILE A 39 7.11 2.25 -27.85
CA ILE A 39 6.11 1.37 -28.47
C ILE A 39 4.73 1.64 -27.85
N HIS A 40 3.73 2.01 -28.67
CA HIS A 40 2.34 2.20 -28.23
C HIS A 40 2.16 3.12 -27.01
N LEU A 41 2.60 4.37 -27.12
CA LEU A 41 2.58 5.38 -26.04
C LEU A 41 1.22 5.54 -25.34
N GLU A 42 0.10 5.40 -26.06
CA GLU A 42 -1.24 5.48 -25.45
C GLU A 42 -1.52 4.30 -24.50
N ILE A 43 -1.12 3.09 -24.88
CA ILE A 43 -1.27 1.89 -24.06
C ILE A 43 -0.43 2.04 -22.79
N ILE A 44 0.79 2.57 -22.91
CA ILE A 44 1.67 2.84 -21.76
C ILE A 44 1.00 3.79 -20.78
N LYS A 45 0.38 4.88 -21.26
CA LYS A 45 -0.34 5.84 -20.40
C LYS A 45 -1.49 5.16 -19.65
N ILE A 46 -2.31 4.37 -20.35
CA ILE A 46 -3.45 3.68 -19.72
C ILE A 46 -2.98 2.69 -18.66
N ILE A 47 -2.03 1.81 -19.02
CA ILE A 47 -1.46 0.82 -18.10
C ILE A 47 -0.80 1.53 -16.92
N GLY A 48 -0.04 2.58 -17.18
CA GLY A 48 0.63 3.40 -16.17
C GLY A 48 -0.37 3.97 -15.15
N SER A 49 -1.45 4.60 -15.61
CA SER A 49 -2.50 5.13 -14.73
C SER A 49 -3.16 4.06 -13.87
N ILE A 50 -3.41 2.87 -14.42
CA ILE A 50 -3.97 1.74 -13.66
C ILE A 50 -2.99 1.30 -12.56
N ILE A 51 -1.70 1.20 -12.89
CA ILE A 51 -0.66 0.80 -11.94
C ILE A 51 -0.50 1.84 -10.83
N VAL A 52 -0.46 3.13 -11.17
CA VAL A 52 -0.43 4.21 -10.16
C VAL A 52 -1.52 3.97 -9.14
N VAL A 53 -2.78 3.93 -9.61
CA VAL A 53 -3.94 3.72 -8.75
C VAL A 53 -3.79 2.45 -7.91
N ALA A 54 -3.34 1.35 -8.51
CA ALA A 54 -3.12 0.11 -7.78
C ALA A 54 -2.06 0.24 -6.67
N LEU A 55 -0.92 0.89 -6.96
CA LEU A 55 0.19 1.02 -6.02
C LEU A 55 -0.09 1.99 -4.86
N TRP A 56 -0.85 3.06 -5.08
CA TRP A 56 -1.10 4.04 -4.03
C TRP A 56 -2.45 3.83 -3.32
N TRP A 57 -3.51 3.45 -4.05
CA TRP A 57 -4.87 3.37 -3.50
C TRP A 57 -5.14 2.04 -2.79
N ILE A 58 -4.68 0.92 -3.35
CA ILE A 58 -4.95 -0.41 -2.76
C ILE A 58 -4.39 -0.52 -1.34
N PRO A 59 -3.16 -0.07 -1.03
CA PRO A 59 -2.67 -0.17 0.34
C PRO A 59 -3.45 0.65 1.37
N ILE A 60 -4.02 1.79 0.95
CA ILE A 60 -4.81 2.68 1.80
C ILE A 60 -6.21 2.10 2.03
N SER A 61 -6.84 1.60 0.97
CA SER A 61 -8.24 1.17 0.97
C SER A 61 -8.45 -0.29 1.38
N THR A 62 -7.41 -1.13 1.38
CA THR A 62 -7.53 -2.57 1.63
C THR A 62 -6.68 -3.05 2.80
N PRO A 63 -6.92 -4.28 3.32
CA PRO A 63 -6.09 -4.89 4.35
C PRO A 63 -4.67 -5.22 3.90
N LEU A 64 -4.28 -4.89 2.66
CA LEU A 64 -2.91 -5.02 2.18
C LEU A 64 -1.93 -4.25 3.08
N SER A 65 -2.36 -3.13 3.68
CA SER A 65 -1.57 -2.38 4.65
C SER A 65 -1.12 -3.21 5.87
N GLU A 66 -1.84 -4.27 6.26
CA GLU A 66 -1.38 -5.16 7.34
C GLU A 66 -0.10 -5.90 6.96
N LYS A 67 0.08 -6.17 5.66
CA LYS A 67 1.23 -6.91 5.14
C LYS A 67 2.52 -6.10 5.26
N PHE A 68 2.43 -4.78 5.32
CA PHE A 68 3.57 -3.89 5.62
C PHE A 68 4.15 -4.03 7.03
N ARG A 69 3.63 -4.93 7.86
CA ARG A 69 4.29 -5.35 9.10
C ARG A 69 5.31 -6.46 8.88
N ASN A 70 5.20 -7.18 7.77
CA ASN A 70 6.24 -8.11 7.35
C ASN A 70 7.38 -7.32 6.71
N ILE A 71 8.60 -7.47 7.25
CA ILE A 71 9.77 -6.76 6.73
C ILE A 71 10.04 -7.12 5.27
N TYR A 72 9.93 -8.40 4.90
CA TYR A 72 10.17 -8.83 3.52
C TYR A 72 9.17 -8.20 2.56
N PHE A 73 7.89 -8.15 2.95
CA PHE A 73 6.85 -7.51 2.14
C PHE A 73 7.12 -6.01 1.99
N SER A 74 7.51 -5.35 3.08
CA SER A 74 7.77 -3.90 3.09
C SER A 74 8.99 -3.52 2.25
N LEU A 75 10.07 -4.28 2.34
CA LEU A 75 11.27 -4.06 1.53
C LEU A 75 10.98 -4.29 0.05
N PHE A 76 10.23 -5.34 -0.29
CA PHE A 76 9.86 -5.58 -1.69
C PHE A 76 8.94 -4.48 -2.22
N TRP A 77 7.98 -4.03 -1.41
CA TRP A 77 7.10 -2.91 -1.78
C TRP A 77 7.88 -1.61 -1.98
N LEU A 78 8.90 -1.35 -1.16
CA LEU A 78 9.79 -0.21 -1.35
C LEU A 78 10.53 -0.30 -2.68
N VAL A 79 11.02 -1.48 -3.07
CA VAL A 79 11.65 -1.68 -4.38
C VAL A 79 10.69 -1.32 -5.52
N ILE A 80 9.45 -1.79 -5.46
CA ILE A 80 8.38 -1.45 -6.43
C ILE A 80 8.18 0.07 -6.46
N CYS A 81 8.00 0.71 -5.29
CA CYS A 81 7.82 2.17 -5.22
C CYS A 81 9.02 2.93 -5.81
N THR A 82 10.25 2.50 -5.55
CA THR A 82 11.45 3.15 -6.10
C THR A 82 11.59 2.95 -7.60
N LEU A 83 11.22 1.78 -8.11
CA LEU A 83 11.24 1.50 -9.54
C LEU A 83 10.20 2.36 -10.26
N TRP A 84 8.99 2.49 -9.70
CA TRP A 84 7.97 3.40 -10.19
C TRP A 84 8.44 4.86 -10.29
N VAL A 85 9.15 5.35 -9.26
CA VAL A 85 9.74 6.70 -9.25
C VAL A 85 10.73 6.91 -10.41
N ILE A 86 11.50 5.89 -10.76
CA ILE A 86 12.50 5.95 -11.84
C ILE A 86 11.83 5.94 -13.22
N ILE A 87 10.73 5.19 -13.37
CA ILE A 87 10.05 5.01 -14.66
C ILE A 87 9.26 6.26 -15.04
N GLN A 88 8.59 6.89 -14.08
CA GLN A 88 7.67 8.00 -14.35
C GLN A 88 8.37 9.35 -14.41
N LYS A 89 8.05 10.12 -15.45
CA LYS A 89 8.59 11.47 -15.66
C LYS A 89 7.91 12.53 -14.79
N ASP A 90 6.62 12.36 -14.53
CA ASP A 90 5.87 13.27 -13.68
C ASP A 90 6.20 13.02 -12.21
N HIS A 91 6.74 14.03 -11.53
CA HIS A 91 7.22 13.90 -10.16
C HIS A 91 6.08 13.65 -9.16
N VAL A 92 4.89 14.20 -9.41
CA VAL A 92 3.76 14.10 -8.46
C VAL A 92 3.23 12.67 -8.42
N THR A 93 2.91 12.10 -9.59
CA THR A 93 2.40 10.74 -9.70
C THR A 93 3.46 9.67 -9.41
N SER A 94 4.75 9.96 -9.64
CA SER A 94 5.84 9.02 -9.41
C SER A 94 6.12 8.81 -7.91
N ILE A 95 6.08 9.86 -7.09
CA ILE A 95 6.36 9.76 -5.65
C ILE A 95 5.17 9.27 -4.82
N LEU A 96 3.96 9.30 -5.40
CA LEU A 96 2.72 9.02 -4.67
C LEU A 96 2.68 7.64 -4.00
N PRO A 97 3.06 6.52 -4.65
CA PRO A 97 3.10 5.21 -3.97
C PRO A 97 4.01 5.19 -2.75
N LEU A 98 5.17 5.87 -2.84
CA LEU A 98 6.11 5.98 -1.75
C LEU A 98 5.54 6.81 -0.59
N LEU A 99 4.89 7.94 -0.89
CA LEU A 99 4.20 8.75 0.12
C LEU A 99 3.06 7.98 0.79
N ALA A 100 2.27 7.23 0.02
CA ALA A 100 1.21 6.39 0.55
C ALA A 100 1.77 5.31 1.51
N PHE A 101 2.86 4.66 1.12
CA PHE A 101 3.56 3.70 1.99
C PHE A 101 4.03 4.37 3.28
N VAL A 102 4.73 5.51 3.20
CA VAL A 102 5.22 6.25 4.37
C VAL A 102 4.08 6.71 5.27
N PHE A 103 3.01 7.24 4.69
CA PHE A 103 1.81 7.66 5.42
C PHE A 103 1.20 6.51 6.21
N VAL A 104 1.00 5.35 5.59
CA VAL A 104 0.47 4.15 6.26
C VAL A 104 1.38 3.72 7.41
N GLN A 105 2.71 3.78 7.24
CA GLN A 105 3.65 3.45 8.33
C GLN A 105 3.53 4.44 9.49
N ILE A 106 3.52 5.76 9.22
CA ILE A 106 3.41 6.80 10.24
C ILE A 106 2.12 6.63 11.03
N ILE A 107 0.98 6.52 10.36
CA ILE A 107 -0.33 6.38 11.00
C ILE A 107 -0.39 5.09 11.83
N ARG A 108 0.20 3.99 11.34
CA ARG A 108 0.35 2.75 12.13
C ARG A 108 1.17 2.96 13.40
N PHE A 109 2.32 3.64 13.30
CA PHE A 109 3.16 3.92 14.47
C PHE A 109 2.46 4.82 15.48
N VAL A 110 1.77 5.86 15.04
CA VAL A 110 0.97 6.76 15.89
C VAL A 110 -0.12 5.97 16.60
N PHE A 111 -0.88 5.14 15.87
CA PHE A 111 -1.91 4.30 16.45
C PHE A 111 -1.34 3.36 17.53
N LYS A 112 -0.24 2.68 17.22
CA LYS A 112 0.43 1.80 18.18
C LYS A 112 0.94 2.55 19.40
N TRP A 113 1.46 3.76 19.21
CA TRP A 113 1.95 4.58 20.31
C TRP A 113 0.84 4.92 21.31
N ILE A 114 -0.34 5.27 20.80
CA ILE A 114 -1.53 5.65 21.58
C ILE A 114 -2.19 4.43 22.22
N TYR A 115 -2.52 3.42 21.42
CA TYR A 115 -3.38 2.28 21.84
C TYR A 115 -2.59 1.02 22.23
N LYS A 116 -1.25 1.06 22.17
CA LYS A 116 -0.33 -0.05 22.48
C LYS A 116 -0.58 -1.34 21.70
N THR A 117 -1.39 -1.29 20.65
CA THR A 117 -1.82 -2.40 19.79
C THR A 117 -1.69 -1.97 18.32
N GLU A 118 -1.58 -2.92 17.39
CA GLU A 118 -1.55 -2.57 15.96
C GLU A 118 -2.97 -2.34 15.44
N PRO A 119 -3.18 -1.40 14.51
CA PRO A 119 -4.48 -1.19 13.90
C PRO A 119 -4.86 -2.38 13.02
N ILE A 120 -6.15 -2.75 13.04
CA ILE A 120 -6.75 -3.71 12.11
C ILE A 120 -7.49 -2.90 11.04
N PRO A 121 -6.91 -2.69 9.84
CA PRO A 121 -7.59 -1.95 8.79
C PRO A 121 -8.92 -2.63 8.43
N LEU A 122 -10.00 -1.86 8.49
CA LEU A 122 -11.34 -2.26 8.13
C LEU A 122 -11.64 -1.72 6.73
N LEU A 123 -12.02 -2.64 5.86
CA LEU A 123 -12.62 -2.30 4.58
C LEU A 123 -14.04 -1.76 4.77
N VAL A 124 -14.54 -1.11 3.71
CA VAL A 124 -15.97 -0.95 3.39
C VAL A 124 -16.61 -2.32 3.07
N SER A 125 -16.34 -3.35 3.87
CA SER A 125 -16.91 -4.70 3.74
C SER A 125 -17.98 -4.93 4.80
N LYS A 126 -18.86 -5.89 4.53
CA LYS A 126 -20.04 -6.29 5.32
C LYS A 126 -19.80 -6.19 6.85
N SER A 127 -20.25 -5.08 7.41
CA SER A 127 -20.16 -4.62 8.81
C SER A 127 -18.88 -3.86 9.18
N PRO A 128 -18.96 -2.54 9.43
CA PRO A 128 -17.83 -1.68 9.83
C PRO A 128 -17.21 -2.00 11.19
N HIS A 129 -17.65 -3.07 11.88
CA HIS A 129 -17.25 -3.34 13.26
C HIS A 129 -16.68 -4.75 13.50
N HIS A 130 -16.67 -5.65 12.51
CA HIS A 130 -16.37 -7.07 12.76
C HIS A 130 -15.39 -7.70 11.78
N ARG A 131 -14.09 -7.41 11.95
CA ARG A 131 -13.00 -8.20 11.36
C ARG A 131 -12.12 -8.79 12.45
N TYR A 132 -11.89 -10.09 12.39
CA TYR A 132 -10.90 -10.75 13.26
C TYR A 132 -9.53 -10.74 12.58
N SER A 133 -8.52 -10.18 13.24
CA SER A 133 -7.14 -10.29 12.76
C SER A 133 -6.47 -11.50 13.39
N LYS A 134 -6.08 -12.46 12.56
CA LYS A 134 -5.25 -13.60 13.00
C LYS A 134 -3.86 -13.16 13.46
N ILE A 135 -3.38 -12.00 13.00
CA ILE A 135 -2.05 -11.48 13.34
C ILE A 135 -2.07 -10.86 14.74
N GLU A 136 -3.11 -10.07 15.05
CA GLU A 136 -3.28 -9.45 16.37
C GLU A 136 -4.01 -10.32 17.39
N ASN A 137 -4.54 -11.47 16.96
CA ASN A 137 -5.35 -12.36 17.79
C ASN A 137 -6.49 -11.65 18.53
N ARG A 138 -7.13 -10.68 17.86
CA ARG A 138 -8.24 -9.88 18.42
C ARG A 138 -9.25 -9.49 17.34
N LYS A 139 -10.46 -9.17 17.79
CA LYS A 139 -11.48 -8.52 16.95
C LYS A 139 -11.16 -7.03 16.81
N SER A 140 -11.54 -6.46 15.68
CA SER A 140 -11.55 -5.02 15.46
C SER A 140 -12.44 -4.30 16.47
N ASN A 141 -12.06 -3.10 16.86
CA ASN A 141 -12.82 -2.23 17.75
C ASN A 141 -13.15 -0.89 17.06
N GLN A 142 -13.82 0.01 17.79
CA GLN A 142 -14.18 1.33 17.27
C GLN A 142 -12.95 2.19 16.91
N ASN A 143 -11.83 2.03 17.61
CA ASN A 143 -10.61 2.77 17.32
C ASN A 143 -9.99 2.32 15.98
N ASP A 144 -10.03 1.02 15.67
CA ASP A 144 -9.63 0.49 14.36
C ASP A 144 -10.49 1.07 13.23
N PHE A 145 -11.79 1.26 13.48
CA PHE A 145 -12.68 1.89 12.51
C PHE A 145 -12.33 3.36 12.29
N ILE A 146 -12.12 4.13 13.37
CA ILE A 146 -11.70 5.53 13.26
C ILE A 146 -10.37 5.63 12.50
N TYR A 147 -9.41 4.76 12.80
CA TYR A 147 -8.14 4.66 12.08
C TYR A 147 -8.35 4.45 10.58
N SER A 148 -9.16 3.46 10.20
CA SER A 148 -9.43 3.17 8.79
C SER A 148 -10.17 4.29 8.09
N LEU A 149 -11.09 4.96 8.78
CA LEU A 149 -11.80 6.12 8.26
C LEU A 149 -10.86 7.29 8.03
N VAL A 150 -9.94 7.57 8.95
CA VAL A 150 -8.91 8.61 8.77
C VAL A 150 -8.00 8.31 7.58
N VAL A 151 -7.49 7.07 7.49
CA VAL A 151 -6.64 6.63 6.37
C VAL A 151 -7.38 6.77 5.04
N PHE A 152 -8.66 6.36 4.98
CA PHE A 152 -9.49 6.48 3.80
C PHE A 152 -9.75 7.94 3.41
N LEU A 153 -10.14 8.80 4.35
CA LEU A 153 -10.41 10.21 4.08
C LEU A 153 -9.18 10.95 3.57
N VAL A 154 -8.02 10.72 4.18
CA VAL A 154 -6.75 11.32 3.73
C VAL A 154 -6.39 10.81 2.34
N GLY A 155 -6.54 9.50 2.10
CA GLY A 155 -6.36 8.94 0.76
C GLY A 155 -7.27 9.59 -0.27
N SER A 156 -8.58 9.67 0.00
CA SER A 156 -9.56 10.27 -0.91
C SER A 156 -9.26 11.74 -1.19
N PHE A 157 -8.86 12.50 -0.17
CA PHE A 157 -8.46 13.88 -0.33
C PHE A 157 -7.24 14.01 -1.26
N LEU A 158 -6.22 13.16 -1.07
CA LEU A 158 -5.07 13.10 -1.98
C LEU A 158 -5.49 12.72 -3.41
N SER A 159 -6.48 11.83 -3.60
CA SER A 159 -7.00 11.50 -4.94
C SER A 159 -7.54 12.73 -5.65
N ILE A 160 -8.31 13.53 -4.92
CA ILE A 160 -8.95 14.74 -5.46
C ILE A 160 -7.89 15.76 -5.83
N VAL A 161 -6.92 16.01 -4.95
CA VAL A 161 -5.83 16.97 -5.22
C VAL A 161 -5.06 16.59 -6.49
N ILE A 162 -4.70 15.32 -6.64
CA ILE A 162 -3.94 14.84 -7.80
C ILE A 162 -4.77 14.85 -9.09
N SER A 163 -6.09 14.73 -9.00
CA SER A 163 -6.96 14.84 -10.18
C SER A 163 -7.19 16.27 -10.67
N LEU A 164 -6.82 17.26 -9.86
CA LEU A 164 -6.98 18.69 -10.18
C LEU A 164 -5.70 19.30 -10.79
N ASP A 165 -4.56 18.63 -10.65
CA ASP A 165 -3.28 18.96 -11.32
C ASP A 165 -3.19 18.29 -12.71
#